data_AF-A0A923C9D4-F1
#
_entry.id   AF-A0A923C9D4-F1
#
_cell.length_a   1.000
_cell.length_b   1.000
_cell.length_c   1.000
_cell.angle_alpha   90.00
_cell.angle_beta   90.00
_cell.angle_gamma   90.00
#
_symmetry.space_group_name_H-M   'P 1'
#
loop_
_entity.id
_entity.type
_entity.pdbx_description
1 polymer ?
#
loop_
_entity_poly.entity_id
_entity_poly.type
_entity_poly.pdbx_seq_one_letter_code
_entity_poly.pdbx_strand_id
1 'polypeptide(L)' 'GTELRAFAGNFLYSTGANEVAGRHTRGHFDFPMRGCTVTLDDSVVIDTGKVIE' A
#
# COMPACT_ATOMS: atom_id res chain seq x y z
N GLY A 1 -13.86 -1.86 -7.98
CA GLY A 1 -12.47 -1.34 -8.06
C GLY A 1 -11.87 -1.16 -6.68
N THR A 2 -12.61 -0.53 -5.77
CA THR A 2 -12.24 -0.32 -4.36
C THR A 2 -11.96 -1.61 -3.60
N GLU A 3 -12.62 -2.71 -3.95
CA GLU A 3 -12.48 -4.02 -3.32
C GLU A 3 -11.06 -4.57 -3.49
N LEU A 4 -10.39 -4.26 -4.60
CA LEU A 4 -9.00 -4.65 -4.83
C LEU A 4 -8.00 -3.82 -4.01
N ARG A 5 -8.44 -2.69 -3.43
CA ARG A 5 -7.60 -1.81 -2.60
C ARG A 5 -7.53 -2.27 -1.14
N ALA A 6 -8.47 -3.09 -0.67
CA ALA A 6 -8.65 -3.37 0.75
C ALA A 6 -8.87 -4.87 1.03
N PHE A 7 -7.91 -5.71 0.62
CA PHE A 7 -7.87 -7.11 1.06
C PHE A 7 -6.76 -7.30 2.11
N ALA A 8 -7.00 -8.19 3.07
CA ALA A 8 -6.07 -8.44 4.16
C ALA A 8 -4.68 -8.86 3.64
N GLY A 9 -3.64 -8.25 4.20
CA GLY A 9 -2.25 -8.54 3.85
C GLY A 9 -1.78 -7.94 2.52
N ASN A 10 -2.55 -7.05 1.89
CA ASN A 10 -2.03 -6.29 0.75
C ASN A 10 -1.04 -5.20 1.19
N PHE A 11 -0.16 -4.81 0.28
CA PHE A 11 0.59 -3.56 0.41
C PHE A 11 0.11 -2.62 -0.70
N LEU A 12 -0.56 -1.54 -0.31
CA LEU A 12 -1.11 -0.57 -1.24
C LEU A 12 -0.24 0.68 -1.25
N TYR A 13 0.36 0.99 -2.41
CA TYR A 13 0.98 2.29 -2.63
C TYR A 13 0.37 2.96 -3.85
N SER A 14 0.52 4.28 -3.93
CA SER A 14 -0.05 5.08 -5.00
C SER A 14 0.97 6.03 -5.64
N THR A 15 0.66 6.43 -6.86
CA THR A 15 1.31 7.56 -7.56
C THR A 15 0.24 8.58 -7.90
N GLY A 16 0.60 9.86 -8.02
CA GLY A 16 -0.34 10.90 -8.49
C GLY A 16 -0.32 12.24 -7.76
N ALA A 17 -1.40 12.65 -7.11
CA ALA A 17 -1.43 13.86 -6.28
C ALA A 17 -0.85 13.60 -4.87
N ASN A 18 -0.15 14.57 -4.30
CA ASN A 18 0.23 14.63 -2.88
C ASN A 18 0.41 16.11 -2.48
N GLU A 19 -0.58 16.68 -1.80
CA GLU A 19 -0.59 18.10 -1.42
C GLU A 19 0.47 18.45 -0.39
N VAL A 20 0.76 17.55 0.55
CA VAL A 20 1.80 17.73 1.57
C VAL A 20 3.20 17.81 0.92
N ALA A 21 3.39 17.10 -0.20
CA ALA A 21 4.61 17.15 -1.00
C ALA A 21 4.53 18.15 -2.18
N GLY A 22 3.52 19.03 -2.24
CA GLY A 22 3.39 20.05 -3.29
C GLY A 22 3.14 19.51 -4.70
N ARG A 23 2.64 18.28 -4.83
CA ARG A 23 2.48 17.58 -6.10
C ARG A 23 1.01 17.57 -6.53
N HIS A 24 0.70 18.39 -7.53
CA HIS A 24 -0.66 18.54 -8.07
C HIS A 24 -0.73 17.97 -9.49
N THR A 25 -1.43 16.85 -9.67
CA THR A 25 -1.66 16.22 -10.99
C THR A 25 -3.00 15.51 -11.00
N ARG A 26 -3.59 15.37 -12.19
CA ARG A 26 -4.86 14.66 -12.39
C ARG A 26 -4.69 13.13 -12.42
N GLY A 27 -3.49 12.65 -12.75
CA GLY A 27 -3.22 11.21 -12.76
C GLY A 27 -3.08 10.70 -11.33
N HIS A 28 -3.81 9.66 -10.95
CA HIS A 28 -3.67 8.98 -9.67
C HIS A 28 -3.91 7.48 -9.87
N PHE A 29 -2.97 6.66 -9.43
CA PHE A 29 -3.00 5.21 -9.60
C PHE A 29 -2.68 4.52 -8.30
N ASP A 30 -3.48 3.50 -7.99
CA ASP A 30 -3.34 2.66 -6.82
C ASP A 30 -2.87 1.26 -7.24
N PHE A 31 -1.81 0.77 -6.62
CA PHE A 31 -1.21 -0.53 -6.95
C PHE A 31 -1.30 -1.47 -5.74
N PRO A 32 -2.29 -2.38 -5.71
CA PRO A 32 -2.39 -3.36 -4.65
C PRO A 32 -1.41 -4.51 -4.90
N MET A 33 -0.36 -4.59 -4.09
CA MET A 33 0.66 -5.64 -4.16
C MET A 33 0.25 -6.86 -3.33
N ARG A 34 0.67 -8.04 -3.77
CA ARG A 34 0.41 -9.34 -3.12
C ARG A 34 1.72 -10.02 -2.76
N GLY A 35 1.70 -10.84 -1.71
CA GLY A 35 2.86 -11.64 -1.30
C GLY A 35 4.04 -10.83 -0.76
N CYS A 36 3.80 -9.58 -0.34
CA CYS A 36 4.84 -8.73 0.26
C CYS A 36 5.03 -9.07 1.73
N THR A 37 6.27 -8.98 2.20
CA THR A 37 6.59 -8.82 3.63
C THR A 37 6.72 -7.32 3.91
N VAL A 38 6.02 -6.82 4.93
CA VAL A 38 6.02 -5.41 5.34
C VAL A 38 6.57 -5.32 6.76
N THR A 39 7.58 -4.49 6.94
CA THR A 39 8.20 -4.19 8.24
C THR A 39 7.99 -2.74 8.61
N LEU A 40 7.75 -2.50 9.90
CA LEU A 40 7.84 -1.17 10.53
C LEU A 40 9.06 -1.22 11.44
N ASP A 41 10.10 -0.49 11.06
CA ASP A 41 11.43 -0.60 11.67
C ASP A 41 11.88 -2.08 11.66
N ASP A 42 12.18 -2.64 12.84
CA ASP A 42 12.61 -4.04 13.01
C ASP A 42 11.44 -5.03 13.21
N SER A 43 10.19 -4.55 13.19
CA SER A 43 9.00 -5.39 13.43
C SER A 43 8.31 -5.76 12.12
N VAL A 44 8.19 -7.05 11.84
CA VAL A 44 7.34 -7.55 10.74
C VAL A 44 5.87 -7.34 11.14
N VAL A 45 5.05 -6.81 10.25
CA VAL A 45 3.59 -6.63 10.45
C VAL A 45 2.75 -7.37 9.41
N ILE A 46 3.35 -7.66 8.25
CA ILE A 46 2.80 -8.57 7.23
C ILE A 46 3.94 -9.49 6.81
N ASP A 47 3.72 -10.80 6.82
CA ASP A 47 4.66 -11.80 6.30
C ASP A 47 4.07 -12.46 5.05
N THR A 48 4.72 -12.26 3.90
CA THR A 48 4.36 -12.89 2.63
C THR A 48 2.86 -12.77 2.31
N GLY A 49 2.30 -11.57 2.51
CA GLY A 49 0.89 -11.27 2.26
C GLY A 49 -0.09 -11.75 3.33
N LYS A 50 0.38 -12.15 4.52
CA LYS A 50 -0.46 -12.47 5.68
C LYS A 50 -0.21 -11.47 6.80
N VAL A 51 -1.29 -10.92 7.36
CA VAL A 51 -1.21 -10.11 8.58
C VAL A 51 -0.78 -11.04 9.73
N ILE A 52 0.21 -10.62 10.51
CA ILE A 52 0.69 -11.36 11.67
C ILE A 52 0.27 -10.64 12.97
N GLU A 53 0.03 -11.41 14.03
CA GLU A 53 -0.33 -10.91 15.37
C GLU A 53 0.89 -10.45 16.17
#